data_AF-A0A9E5P3Y5-F1
#
_entry.id   AF-A0A9E5P3Y5-F1
#
_cell.length_a   1.000
_cell.length_b   1.000
_cell.length_c   1.000
_cell.angle_alpha   90.00
_cell.angle_beta   90.00
_cell.angle_gamma   90.00
#
_symmetry.space_group_name_H-M   'P 1'
#
loop_
_entity.id
_entity.type
_entity.pdbx_description
1 polymer ?
#
loop_
_entity_poly.entity_id
_entity_poly.type
_entity_poly.pdbx_seq_one_letter_code
_entity_poly.pdbx_strand_id
1 'polypeptide(L)'
;MRVNLEVNTATQFAVLSEDQTESIFHGLLEVLQRTGVYVHHEEARSVLRAAGAVVDGDRVYIPPGLVQEALSAAPRETVVYHWDGSGVIRLRKNEVHFGPGPTCPNFIDPETEERRPYKRKDATSVARVCDALPNIGFVESLGSISDVTPSLADVYEFADMITNTAKPIVAWSFSRETCGDIHQIGIAMAGGEEEFRLRPNYIFYCEPLSPLTSNFEAM
;
A
#
# COMPACT_ATOMS: atom_id res chain seq x y z
N MET A 1 11.20 7.54 -36.39
CA MET A 1 9.91 7.06 -36.92
C MET A 1 9.10 6.56 -35.73
N ARG A 2 8.11 7.33 -35.25
CA ARG A 2 7.16 6.82 -34.26
C ARG A 2 6.19 5.93 -35.00
N VAL A 3 6.31 4.63 -34.81
CA VAL A 3 5.40 3.65 -35.40
C VAL A 3 4.21 3.55 -34.45
N ASN A 4 2.98 3.72 -34.95
CA ASN A 4 1.74 3.52 -34.20
C ASN A 4 1.48 2.02 -34.01
N LEU A 5 2.42 1.32 -33.39
CA LEU A 5 2.29 -0.09 -33.10
C LEU A 5 1.67 -0.23 -31.71
N GLU A 6 0.37 -0.51 -31.66
CA GLU A 6 -0.25 -1.00 -30.43
C GLU A 6 0.10 -2.47 -30.27
N VAL A 7 1.05 -2.75 -29.37
CA VAL A 7 1.33 -4.11 -28.91
C VAL A 7 0.64 -4.29 -27.57
N ASN A 8 -0.41 -5.13 -27.55
CA ASN A 8 -0.99 -5.62 -26.30
C ASN A 8 -0.02 -6.62 -25.66
N THR A 9 0.95 -6.09 -24.92
CA THR A 9 1.97 -6.84 -24.19
C THR A 9 1.44 -7.51 -22.92
N ALA A 10 0.25 -7.11 -22.46
CA ALA A 10 -0.44 -7.69 -21.31
C ALA A 10 -1.91 -7.95 -21.65
N THR A 11 -2.51 -8.97 -21.03
CA THR A 11 -3.94 -9.26 -21.18
C THR A 11 -4.75 -8.11 -20.60
N GLN A 12 -5.53 -7.43 -21.44
CA GLN A 12 -6.52 -6.45 -21.00
C GLN A 12 -7.92 -7.01 -21.25
N PHE A 13 -8.74 -7.01 -20.20
CA PHE A 13 -10.15 -7.35 -20.28
C PHE A 13 -10.96 -6.12 -19.87
N ALA A 14 -11.54 -5.43 -20.86
CA ALA A 14 -12.34 -4.22 -20.64
C ALA A 14 -13.82 -4.55 -20.83
N VAL A 15 -14.60 -4.34 -19.76
CA VAL A 15 -16.07 -4.53 -19.77
C VAL A 15 -16.80 -3.21 -20.00
N LEU A 16 -16.18 -2.10 -19.64
CA LEU A 16 -16.74 -0.75 -19.77
C LEU A 16 -16.18 -0.05 -21.01
N SER A 17 -17.04 0.70 -21.70
CA SER A 17 -16.60 1.66 -22.72
C SER A 17 -15.90 2.88 -22.10
N GLU A 18 -15.27 3.70 -22.93
CA GLU A 18 -14.69 4.97 -22.51
C GLU A 18 -15.77 5.89 -21.92
N ASP A 19 -16.91 6.08 -22.60
CA ASP A 19 -18.04 6.87 -22.12
C ASP A 19 -18.59 6.38 -20.77
N GLN A 20 -18.63 5.06 -20.54
CA GLN A 20 -19.06 4.49 -19.26
C GLN A 20 -18.03 4.76 -18.16
N THR A 21 -16.74 4.68 -18.47
CA THR A 21 -15.67 5.02 -17.53
C THR A 21 -15.71 6.51 -17.16
N GLU A 22 -15.91 7.38 -18.14
CA GLU A 22 -16.07 8.83 -17.94
C GLU A 22 -17.32 9.14 -17.10
N SER A 23 -18.43 8.45 -17.36
CA SER A 23 -19.66 8.59 -16.57
C SER A 23 -19.44 8.23 -15.08
N ILE A 24 -18.72 7.13 -14.80
CA ILE A 24 -18.37 6.74 -13.43
C ILE A 24 -17.47 7.79 -12.78
N PHE A 25 -16.48 8.31 -13.51
CA PHE A 25 -15.59 9.35 -13.00
C PHE A 25 -16.35 10.62 -12.64
N HIS A 26 -17.27 11.10 -13.49
CA HIS A 26 -18.12 12.24 -13.17
C HIS A 26 -19.04 11.98 -11.97
N GLY A 27 -19.60 10.77 -11.83
CA GLY A 27 -20.36 10.38 -10.65
C GLY A 27 -19.53 10.43 -9.37
N LEU A 28 -18.27 9.98 -9.42
CA LEU A 28 -17.34 10.09 -8.28
C LEU A 28 -17.08 11.55 -7.91
N LEU A 29 -16.83 12.42 -8.89
CA LEU A 29 -16.64 13.85 -8.65
C LEU A 29 -17.89 14.49 -8.00
N GLU A 30 -19.07 14.09 -8.44
CA GLU A 30 -20.33 14.54 -7.86
C GLU A 30 -20.47 14.10 -6.39
N VAL A 31 -20.17 12.83 -6.09
CA VAL A 31 -20.20 12.30 -4.71
C VAL A 31 -19.22 13.05 -3.81
N LEU A 32 -17.98 13.24 -4.24
CA LEU A 32 -16.97 13.94 -3.44
C LEU A 32 -17.33 15.42 -3.22
N GLN A 33 -17.93 16.09 -4.21
CA GLN A 33 -18.31 17.50 -4.10
C GLN A 33 -19.60 17.72 -3.30
N ARG A 34 -20.63 16.87 -3.48
CA ARG A 34 -21.98 17.09 -2.91
C ARG A 34 -22.21 16.30 -1.63
N THR A 35 -21.70 15.07 -1.55
CA THR A 35 -21.87 14.21 -0.38
C THR A 35 -20.71 14.37 0.59
N GLY A 36 -19.48 14.48 0.08
CA GLY A 36 -18.28 14.63 0.90
C GLY A 36 -17.86 13.37 1.67
N VAL A 37 -16.66 13.42 2.25
CA VAL A 37 -15.99 12.33 2.96
C VAL A 37 -15.81 12.72 4.42
N TYR A 38 -16.05 11.82 5.36
CA TYR A 38 -15.69 12.02 6.76
C TYR A 38 -14.18 11.86 6.92
N VAL A 39 -13.52 12.89 7.43
CA VAL A 39 -12.09 12.92 7.70
C VAL A 39 -11.88 13.23 9.17
N HIS A 40 -11.55 12.22 9.95
CA HIS A 40 -11.41 12.36 11.40
C HIS A 40 -10.07 12.99 11.82
N HIS A 41 -9.05 12.96 10.95
CA HIS A 41 -7.76 13.61 11.22
C HIS A 41 -7.82 15.13 10.99
N GLU A 42 -7.50 15.91 12.01
CA GLU A 42 -7.61 17.39 11.97
C GLU A 42 -6.58 18.04 11.04
N GLU A 43 -5.35 17.55 11.03
CA GLU A 43 -4.29 18.06 10.14
C GLU A 43 -4.67 17.83 8.67
N ALA A 44 -5.13 16.63 8.30
CA ALA A 44 -5.63 16.33 6.97
C ALA A 44 -6.77 17.27 6.56
N ARG A 45 -7.74 17.55 7.44
CA ARG A 45 -8.78 18.55 7.18
C ARG A 45 -8.21 19.94 6.94
N SER A 46 -7.17 20.32 7.68
CA SER A 46 -6.50 21.62 7.53
C SER A 46 -5.76 21.72 6.21
N VAL A 47 -5.06 20.66 5.79
CA VAL A 47 -4.40 20.56 4.48
C VAL A 47 -5.42 20.64 3.34
N LEU A 48 -6.50 19.87 3.42
CA LEU A 48 -7.58 19.89 2.41
C LEU A 48 -8.26 21.26 2.33
N ARG A 49 -8.52 21.91 3.47
CA ARG A 49 -9.06 23.27 3.51
C ARG A 49 -8.12 24.27 2.85
N ALA A 50 -6.82 24.20 3.14
CA ALA A 50 -5.82 25.07 2.53
C ALA A 50 -5.72 24.85 1.01
N ALA A 51 -5.96 23.63 0.54
CA ALA A 51 -6.02 23.28 -0.88
C ALA A 51 -7.37 23.64 -1.56
N GLY A 52 -8.32 24.24 -0.84
CA GLY A 52 -9.59 24.73 -1.40
C GLY A 52 -10.79 23.79 -1.25
N ALA A 53 -10.68 22.71 -0.46
CA ALA A 53 -11.83 21.92 -0.06
C ALA A 53 -12.71 22.65 0.96
N VAL A 54 -14.02 22.39 0.93
CA VAL A 54 -14.96 22.92 1.93
C VAL A 54 -15.02 21.94 3.09
N VAL A 55 -14.80 22.42 4.31
CA VAL A 55 -14.82 21.58 5.52
C VAL A 55 -15.94 22.04 6.44
N ASP A 56 -16.86 21.14 6.76
CA ASP A 56 -17.97 21.32 7.69
C ASP A 56 -17.89 20.26 8.80
N GLY A 57 -17.43 20.66 9.99
CA GLY A 57 -17.11 19.71 11.07
C GLY A 57 -16.01 18.73 10.67
N ASP A 58 -16.32 17.43 10.71
CA ASP A 58 -15.45 16.34 10.25
C ASP A 58 -15.71 15.94 8.79
N ARG A 59 -16.63 16.61 8.09
CA ARG A 59 -16.95 16.32 6.70
C ARG A 59 -16.22 17.26 5.75
N VAL A 60 -15.59 16.68 4.72
CA VAL A 60 -14.84 17.39 3.70
C VAL A 60 -15.49 17.19 2.33
N TYR A 61 -15.83 18.28 1.66
CA TYR A 61 -16.34 18.31 0.29
C TYR A 61 -15.21 18.72 -0.65
N ILE A 62 -14.86 17.83 -1.57
CA ILE A 62 -13.67 17.97 -2.43
C ILE A 62 -14.13 18.44 -3.82
N PRO A 63 -13.76 19.65 -4.27
CA PRO A 63 -14.13 20.14 -5.59
C PRO A 63 -13.48 19.32 -6.72
N PRO A 64 -14.14 19.18 -7.89
CA PRO A 64 -13.59 18.42 -9.01
C PRO A 64 -12.22 18.87 -9.49
N GLY A 65 -11.97 20.19 -9.48
CA GLY A 65 -10.68 20.75 -9.87
C GLY A 65 -9.53 20.27 -8.98
N LEU A 66 -9.76 20.16 -7.67
CA LEU A 66 -8.75 19.67 -6.71
C LEU A 66 -8.45 18.19 -6.93
N VAL A 67 -9.46 17.37 -7.25
CA VAL A 67 -9.26 15.95 -7.60
C VAL A 67 -8.39 15.82 -8.86
N GLN A 68 -8.69 16.60 -9.90
CA GLN A 68 -7.95 16.56 -11.15
C GLN A 68 -6.50 17.05 -10.99
N GLU A 69 -6.29 18.10 -10.20
CA GLU A 69 -4.96 18.61 -9.88
C GLU A 69 -4.12 17.55 -9.15
N ALA A 70 -4.67 16.93 -8.11
CA ALA A 70 -4.00 15.86 -7.37
C ALA A 70 -3.64 14.66 -8.27
N LEU A 71 -4.56 14.22 -9.14
CA LEU A 71 -4.30 13.14 -10.10
C LEU A 71 -3.24 13.51 -11.15
N SER A 72 -3.15 14.78 -11.52
CA SER A 72 -2.15 15.28 -12.48
C SER A 72 -0.73 15.33 -11.89
N ALA A 73 -0.63 15.56 -10.58
CA ALA A 73 0.64 15.58 -9.85
C ALA A 73 1.15 14.16 -9.52
N ALA A 74 0.28 13.16 -9.52
CA ALA A 74 0.66 11.78 -9.22
C ALA A 74 1.58 11.19 -10.31
N PRO A 75 2.68 10.52 -9.92
CA PRO A 75 3.58 9.90 -10.89
C PRO A 75 2.89 8.76 -11.67
N ARG A 76 3.12 8.68 -12.97
CA ARG A 76 2.57 7.60 -13.83
C ARG A 76 3.35 6.30 -13.73
N GLU A 77 4.57 6.37 -13.22
CA GLU A 77 5.41 5.22 -12.91
C GLU A 77 6.24 5.49 -11.65
N THR A 78 6.51 4.45 -10.89
CA THR A 78 7.50 4.48 -9.80
C THR A 78 8.24 3.14 -9.72
N VAL A 79 9.36 3.11 -9.01
CA VAL A 79 10.22 1.95 -8.85
C VAL A 79 10.40 1.67 -7.36
N VAL A 80 10.26 0.40 -6.99
CA VAL A 80 10.52 -0.07 -5.62
C VAL A 80 11.69 -1.04 -5.66
N TYR A 81 12.72 -0.76 -4.86
CA TYR A 81 13.99 -1.48 -4.91
C TYR A 81 13.99 -2.65 -3.92
N HIS A 82 14.58 -3.77 -4.34
CA HIS A 82 14.91 -4.85 -3.42
C HIS A 82 15.86 -4.33 -2.33
N TRP A 83 15.72 -4.83 -1.10
CA TRP A 83 16.50 -4.40 0.06
C TRP A 83 18.00 -4.66 -0.10
N ASP A 84 18.38 -5.72 -0.81
CA ASP A 84 19.78 -6.09 -1.09
C ASP A 84 20.33 -5.48 -2.40
N GLY A 85 19.50 -4.72 -3.13
CA GLY A 85 19.86 -4.15 -4.44
C GLY A 85 19.89 -5.15 -5.60
N SER A 86 19.43 -6.40 -5.40
CA SER A 86 19.41 -7.45 -6.44
C SER A 86 18.47 -7.16 -7.61
N GLY A 87 17.45 -6.32 -7.39
CA GLY A 87 16.40 -6.09 -8.36
C GLY A 87 15.47 -4.95 -8.01
N VAL A 88 14.44 -4.78 -8.84
CA VAL A 88 13.41 -3.76 -8.67
C VAL A 88 12.05 -4.25 -9.17
N ILE A 89 11.00 -3.74 -8.53
CA ILE A 89 9.63 -3.76 -9.03
C ILE A 89 9.35 -2.42 -9.71
N ARG A 90 8.80 -2.43 -10.93
CA ARG A 90 8.33 -1.20 -11.59
C ARG A 90 6.80 -1.17 -11.54
N LEU A 91 6.27 -0.15 -10.89
CA LEU A 91 4.84 0.13 -10.85
C LEU A 91 4.53 1.06 -12.01
N ARG A 92 4.10 0.49 -13.14
CA ARG A 92 3.69 1.25 -14.33
C ARG A 92 2.61 0.52 -15.10
N LYS A 93 1.98 1.23 -16.04
CA LYS A 93 0.93 0.67 -16.90
C LYS A 93 1.42 -0.62 -17.58
N ASN A 94 0.57 -1.66 -17.54
CA ASN A 94 0.80 -2.99 -18.13
C ASN A 94 1.92 -3.83 -17.48
N GLU A 95 2.46 -3.45 -16.33
CA GLU A 95 3.28 -4.34 -15.49
C GLU A 95 2.46 -4.93 -14.35
N VAL A 96 2.61 -6.25 -14.14
CA VAL A 96 1.88 -7.01 -13.13
C VAL A 96 2.89 -7.73 -12.24
N HIS A 97 2.74 -7.56 -10.93
CA HIS A 97 3.56 -8.20 -9.92
C HIS A 97 2.65 -8.96 -8.97
N PHE A 98 3.07 -10.15 -8.54
CA PHE A 98 2.30 -10.98 -7.62
C PHE A 98 3.00 -11.02 -6.26
N GLY A 99 2.21 -10.98 -5.19
CA GLY A 99 2.69 -11.12 -3.82
C GLY A 99 1.55 -11.63 -2.94
N PRO A 100 1.86 -12.41 -1.88
CA PRO A 100 0.86 -12.83 -0.90
C PRO A 100 0.58 -11.71 0.10
N GLY A 101 -0.59 -11.77 0.76
CA GLY A 101 -1.04 -10.84 1.80
C GLY A 101 -2.54 -10.49 1.68
N PRO A 102 -3.08 -9.64 2.57
CA PRO A 102 -2.50 -9.17 3.84
C PRO A 102 -3.07 -9.89 5.09
N THR A 103 -2.30 -9.94 6.18
CA THR A 103 -2.76 -10.05 7.59
C THR A 103 -3.59 -11.28 7.97
N CYS A 104 -3.28 -12.47 7.43
CA CYS A 104 -3.95 -13.70 7.84
C CYS A 104 -3.79 -13.95 9.37
N PRO A 105 -4.88 -13.97 10.17
CA PRO A 105 -4.76 -14.15 11.62
C PRO A 105 -4.48 -15.60 12.05
N ASN A 106 -4.59 -16.53 11.10
CA ASN A 106 -4.40 -17.95 11.33
C ASN A 106 -3.47 -18.52 10.26
N PHE A 107 -2.78 -19.58 10.61
CA PHE A 107 -1.83 -20.31 9.79
C PHE A 107 -2.23 -21.79 9.74
N ILE A 108 -2.13 -22.40 8.56
CA ILE A 108 -2.22 -23.85 8.41
C ILE A 108 -0.78 -24.36 8.46
N ASP A 109 -0.46 -25.10 9.51
CA ASP A 109 0.89 -25.64 9.68
C ASP A 109 1.17 -26.69 8.58
N PRO A 110 2.22 -26.55 7.76
CA PRO A 110 2.47 -27.48 6.66
C PRO A 110 2.93 -28.87 7.13
N GLU A 111 3.37 -29.01 8.39
CA GLU A 111 3.78 -30.31 8.93
C GLU A 111 2.60 -31.07 9.56
N THR A 112 1.71 -30.37 10.27
CA THR A 112 0.59 -30.99 10.99
C THR A 112 -0.76 -30.83 10.30
N GLU A 113 -0.85 -29.97 9.29
CA GLU A 113 -2.08 -29.53 8.60
C GLU A 113 -3.12 -28.86 9.51
N GLU A 114 -2.76 -28.56 10.76
CA GLU A 114 -3.65 -27.92 11.72
C GLU A 114 -3.75 -26.41 11.51
N ARG A 115 -4.97 -25.89 11.57
CA ARG A 115 -5.23 -24.45 11.59
C ARG A 115 -5.04 -23.91 13.01
N ARG A 116 -4.09 -22.99 13.18
CA ARG A 116 -3.75 -22.36 14.46
C ARG A 116 -3.56 -20.85 14.32
N PRO A 117 -3.51 -20.06 15.40
CA PRO A 117 -3.09 -18.67 15.34
C PRO A 117 -1.71 -18.51 14.69
N TYR A 118 -1.53 -17.41 13.95
CA TYR A 118 -0.28 -17.08 13.27
C TYR A 118 0.76 -16.62 14.30
N LYS A 119 1.97 -17.18 14.24
CA LYS A 119 3.04 -16.92 15.21
C LYS A 119 4.20 -16.21 14.54
N ARG A 120 5.05 -15.57 15.35
CA ARG A 120 6.22 -14.82 14.89
C ARG A 120 7.15 -15.64 14.00
N LYS A 121 7.40 -16.90 14.37
CA LYS A 121 8.22 -17.83 13.57
C LYS A 121 7.65 -18.09 12.16
N ASP A 122 6.34 -17.96 11.99
CA ASP A 122 5.68 -18.23 10.71
C ASP A 122 5.99 -17.08 9.74
N ALA A 123 6.03 -15.82 10.20
CA ALA A 123 6.41 -14.67 9.38
C ALA A 123 7.80 -14.86 8.75
N THR A 124 8.77 -15.30 9.56
CA THR A 124 10.12 -15.65 9.07
C THR A 124 10.09 -16.78 8.03
N SER A 125 9.34 -17.85 8.33
CA SER A 125 9.29 -19.05 7.47
C SER A 125 8.63 -18.73 6.12
N VAL A 126 7.49 -18.03 6.15
CA VAL A 126 6.75 -17.61 4.96
C VAL A 126 7.56 -16.60 4.15
N ALA A 127 8.25 -15.64 4.79
CA ALA A 127 9.10 -14.68 4.09
C ALA A 127 10.19 -15.38 3.27
N ARG A 128 10.88 -16.38 3.85
CA ARG A 128 11.91 -17.17 3.15
C ARG A 128 11.34 -17.97 1.98
N VAL A 129 10.17 -18.58 2.16
CA VAL A 129 9.50 -19.29 1.06
C VAL A 129 9.16 -18.31 -0.06
N CYS A 130 8.59 -17.16 0.28
CA CYS A 130 8.25 -16.12 -0.69
C CYS A 130 9.49 -15.61 -1.42
N ASP A 131 10.61 -15.38 -0.72
CA ASP A 131 11.88 -14.96 -1.29
C ASP A 131 12.41 -15.95 -2.34
N ALA A 132 12.34 -17.25 -2.03
CA ALA A 132 12.78 -18.31 -2.93
C ALA A 132 11.91 -18.50 -4.20
N LEU A 133 10.67 -18.00 -4.21
CA LEU A 133 9.75 -18.17 -5.33
C LEU A 133 9.97 -17.12 -6.44
N PRO A 134 10.34 -17.51 -7.68
CA PRO A 134 10.71 -16.54 -8.73
C PRO A 134 9.52 -15.72 -9.27
N ASN A 135 8.29 -16.19 -9.07
CA ASN A 135 7.07 -15.52 -9.54
C ASN A 135 6.39 -14.66 -8.45
N ILE A 136 6.96 -14.61 -7.25
CA ILE A 136 6.56 -13.70 -6.18
C ILE A 136 7.49 -12.50 -6.23
N GLY A 137 6.95 -11.33 -6.57
CA GLY A 137 7.71 -10.09 -6.73
C GLY A 137 7.82 -9.28 -5.44
N PHE A 138 6.78 -9.28 -4.60
CA PHE A 138 6.72 -8.58 -3.32
C PHE A 138 6.09 -9.46 -2.24
N VAL A 139 6.15 -9.02 -1.00
CA VAL A 139 5.38 -9.59 0.11
C VAL A 139 4.58 -8.48 0.79
N GLU A 140 3.31 -8.71 1.05
CA GLU A 140 2.44 -7.82 1.82
C GLU A 140 2.03 -8.57 3.08
N SER A 141 2.17 -7.98 4.26
CA SER A 141 1.85 -8.59 5.58
C SER A 141 1.51 -10.08 5.56
N LEU A 142 2.47 -10.91 5.90
CA LEU A 142 2.35 -12.36 5.78
C LEU A 142 1.45 -13.00 6.85
N GLY A 143 1.14 -12.29 7.94
CA GLY A 143 0.15 -12.70 8.93
C GLY A 143 0.17 -11.91 10.23
N SER A 144 -0.95 -11.92 10.96
CA SER A 144 -1.06 -11.21 12.24
C SER A 144 -0.48 -12.04 13.39
N ILE A 145 0.73 -11.67 13.83
CA ILE A 145 1.45 -12.37 14.90
C ILE A 145 0.69 -12.31 16.23
N SER A 146 0.43 -13.46 16.83
CA SER A 146 -0.35 -13.57 18.07
C SER A 146 0.47 -13.82 19.34
N ASP A 147 1.76 -14.13 19.24
CA ASP A 147 2.64 -14.54 20.35
C ASP A 147 3.68 -13.47 20.76
N VAL A 148 3.37 -12.21 20.50
CA VAL A 148 4.13 -11.02 20.92
C VAL A 148 3.20 -10.00 21.60
N THR A 149 3.75 -8.90 22.12
CA THR A 149 2.94 -7.77 22.60
C THR A 149 2.05 -7.25 21.47
N PRO A 150 0.70 -7.28 21.61
CA PRO A 150 -0.21 -7.00 20.50
C PRO A 150 0.01 -5.64 19.82
N SER A 151 0.32 -4.60 20.60
CA SER A 151 0.57 -3.24 20.09
C SER A 151 1.88 -3.08 19.31
N LEU A 152 2.72 -4.13 19.25
CA LEU A 152 3.99 -4.13 18.50
C LEU A 152 4.02 -5.24 17.44
N ALA A 153 2.89 -5.92 17.21
CA ALA A 153 2.84 -7.09 16.35
C ALA A 153 3.22 -6.77 14.89
N ASP A 154 2.78 -5.62 14.38
CA ASP A 154 3.13 -5.04 13.07
C ASP A 154 4.64 -4.73 12.97
N VAL A 155 5.23 -4.14 14.00
CA VAL A 155 6.67 -3.85 14.05
C VAL A 155 7.49 -5.14 14.04
N TYR A 156 7.11 -6.14 14.85
CA TYR A 156 7.78 -7.44 14.87
C TYR A 156 7.64 -8.18 13.54
N GLU A 157 6.47 -8.14 12.91
CA GLU A 157 6.23 -8.74 11.61
C GLU A 157 7.16 -8.14 10.56
N PHE A 158 7.21 -6.81 10.46
CA PHE A 158 8.08 -6.12 9.52
C PHE A 158 9.57 -6.42 9.78
N ALA A 159 10.01 -6.34 11.03
CA ALA A 159 11.39 -6.62 11.43
C ALA A 159 11.84 -8.05 11.09
N ASP A 160 10.94 -9.03 11.25
CA ASP A 160 11.26 -10.41 10.91
C ASP A 160 11.24 -10.61 9.38
N MET A 161 10.27 -10.02 8.67
CA MET A 161 10.19 -10.11 7.21
C MET A 161 11.43 -9.52 6.54
N ILE A 162 11.83 -8.30 6.90
CA ILE A 162 12.90 -7.54 6.21
C ILE A 162 14.28 -8.23 6.31
N THR A 163 14.49 -9.07 7.31
CA THR A 163 15.72 -9.87 7.46
C THR A 163 15.69 -11.21 6.71
N ASN A 164 14.54 -11.58 6.11
CA ASN A 164 14.30 -12.90 5.53
C ASN A 164 13.80 -12.87 4.09
N THR A 165 13.69 -11.69 3.48
CA THR A 165 13.41 -11.52 2.05
C THR A 165 14.15 -10.30 1.51
N ALA A 166 14.73 -10.42 0.32
CA ALA A 166 15.28 -9.28 -0.41
C ALA A 166 14.18 -8.44 -1.07
N LYS A 167 12.98 -9.01 -1.24
CA LYS A 167 11.89 -8.42 -2.01
C LYS A 167 11.25 -7.25 -1.28
N PRO A 168 10.70 -6.27 -2.01
CA PRO A 168 9.93 -5.18 -1.42
C PRO A 168 8.80 -5.68 -0.51
N ILE A 169 8.61 -4.95 0.58
CA ILE A 169 7.53 -5.20 1.53
C ILE A 169 6.42 -4.18 1.30
N VAL A 170 5.17 -4.63 1.29
CA VAL A 170 4.01 -3.76 1.49
C VAL A 170 3.68 -3.83 2.97
N ALA A 171 4.06 -2.79 3.69
CA ALA A 171 3.95 -2.67 5.14
C ALA A 171 2.62 -2.06 5.54
N TRP A 172 2.23 -2.27 6.79
CA TRP A 172 1.04 -1.71 7.43
C TRP A 172 1.35 -1.48 8.91
N SER A 173 0.49 -0.76 9.61
CA SER A 173 0.60 -0.58 11.05
C SER A 173 -0.75 -0.35 11.71
N PHE A 174 -0.81 -0.60 13.01
CA PHE A 174 -1.99 -0.26 13.83
C PHE A 174 -2.06 1.22 14.20
N SER A 175 -0.93 1.91 14.25
CA SER A 175 -0.85 3.27 14.78
C SER A 175 0.20 4.11 14.06
N ARG A 176 0.09 5.43 14.20
CA ARG A 176 1.13 6.36 13.75
C ARG A 176 2.51 6.08 14.38
N GLU A 177 2.54 5.69 15.65
CA GLU A 177 3.80 5.41 16.36
C GLU A 177 4.51 4.19 15.74
N THR A 178 3.79 3.10 15.55
CA THR A 178 4.35 1.88 14.95
C THR A 178 4.65 2.03 13.46
N CYS A 179 3.91 2.88 12.73
CA CYS A 179 4.29 3.34 11.39
C CYS A 179 5.68 4.02 11.40
N GLY A 180 5.91 4.91 12.37
CA GLY A 180 7.20 5.54 12.60
C GLY A 180 8.32 4.55 12.91
N ASP A 181 8.07 3.58 13.79
CA ASP A 181 9.03 2.53 14.14
C ASP A 181 9.40 1.66 12.93
N ILE A 182 8.41 1.23 12.14
CA ILE A 182 8.62 0.50 10.88
C ILE A 182 9.46 1.32 9.91
N HIS A 183 9.17 2.62 9.78
CA HIS A 183 9.94 3.51 8.93
C HIS A 183 11.39 3.62 9.39
N GLN A 184 11.65 3.72 10.70
CA GLN A 184 13.02 3.72 11.24
C GLN A 184 13.77 2.42 10.94
N ILE A 185 13.11 1.26 11.04
CA ILE A 185 13.69 -0.03 10.64
C ILE A 185 14.04 -0.01 9.15
N GLY A 186 13.12 0.46 8.30
CA GLY A 186 13.34 0.57 6.86
C GLY A 186 14.51 1.49 6.50
N ILE A 187 14.59 2.65 7.13
CA ILE A 187 15.71 3.61 6.97
C ILE A 187 17.03 2.97 7.37
N ALA A 188 17.08 2.27 8.51
CA ALA A 188 18.28 1.59 8.96
C ALA A 188 18.73 0.50 7.98
N MET A 189 17.78 -0.28 7.44
CA MET A 189 18.06 -1.32 6.45
C MET A 189 18.49 -0.76 5.09
N ALA A 190 17.96 0.39 4.69
CA ALA A 190 18.38 1.07 3.46
C ALA A 190 19.80 1.66 3.58
N GLY A 191 20.36 1.80 4.79
CA GLY A 191 21.64 2.45 5.03
C GLY A 191 21.55 3.94 5.33
N GLY A 192 20.33 4.46 5.61
CA GLY A 192 20.06 5.84 5.99
C GLY A 192 19.01 6.52 5.12
N GLU A 193 18.58 7.72 5.56
CA GLU A 193 17.52 8.51 4.92
C GLU A 193 17.87 8.90 3.47
N GLU A 194 19.12 9.33 3.23
CA GLU A 194 19.56 9.70 1.88
C GLU A 194 19.47 8.51 0.93
N GLU A 195 19.89 7.34 1.38
CA GLU A 195 19.88 6.12 0.58
C GLU A 195 18.45 5.63 0.32
N PHE A 196 17.59 5.67 1.33
CA PHE A 196 16.18 5.35 1.20
C PHE A 196 15.47 6.27 0.20
N ARG A 197 15.77 7.57 0.19
CA ARG A 197 15.20 8.52 -0.78
C ARG A 197 15.64 8.26 -2.21
N LEU A 198 16.87 7.80 -2.41
CA LEU A 198 17.38 7.45 -3.73
C LEU A 198 16.82 6.10 -4.22
N ARG A 199 16.61 5.17 -3.29
CA ARG A 199 16.14 3.81 -3.56
C ARG A 199 15.01 3.41 -2.61
N PRO A 200 13.78 3.92 -2.79
CA PRO A 200 12.67 3.54 -1.93
C PRO A 200 12.41 2.03 -2.03
N ASN A 201 12.42 1.34 -0.88
CA ASN A 201 12.44 -0.12 -0.82
C ASN A 201 11.10 -0.79 -0.48
N TYR A 202 10.13 -0.02 0.02
CA TYR A 202 8.86 -0.58 0.50
C TYR A 202 7.69 0.37 0.25
N ILE A 203 6.49 -0.19 0.28
CA ILE A 203 5.22 0.53 0.11
C ILE A 203 4.51 0.52 1.46
N PHE A 204 3.85 1.62 1.82
CA PHE A 204 2.98 1.64 2.99
C PHE A 204 1.52 1.51 2.54
N TYR A 205 0.84 0.47 3.02
CA TYR A 205 -0.56 0.22 2.78
C TYR A 205 -1.42 1.11 3.69
N CYS A 206 -2.41 1.77 3.08
CA CYS A 206 -3.42 2.56 3.77
C CYS A 206 -4.77 2.32 3.09
N GLU A 207 -5.82 2.19 3.89
CA GLU A 207 -7.18 2.01 3.41
C GLU A 207 -8.17 3.01 4.05
N PRO A 208 -9.09 3.58 3.26
CA PRO A 208 -10.23 4.29 3.82
C PRO A 208 -11.25 3.28 4.37
N LEU A 209 -12.05 3.72 5.35
CA LEU A 209 -13.20 2.97 5.82
C LEU A 209 -14.41 3.23 4.93
N SER A 210 -14.91 2.16 4.31
CA SER A 210 -16.15 2.25 3.55
C SER A 210 -17.37 2.29 4.46
N PRO A 211 -18.38 3.14 4.18
CA PRO A 211 -18.42 4.14 3.11
C PRO A 211 -17.85 5.51 3.51
N LEU A 212 -17.16 6.18 2.55
CA LEU A 212 -16.78 7.61 2.57
C LEU A 212 -16.18 8.10 3.89
N THR A 213 -15.32 7.30 4.53
CA THR A 213 -14.70 7.64 5.81
C THR A 213 -13.20 7.41 5.76
N SER A 214 -12.45 8.32 6.36
CA SER A 214 -11.04 8.17 6.68
C SER A 214 -10.89 8.43 8.17
N ASN A 215 -10.52 7.36 8.90
CA ASN A 215 -10.33 7.44 10.35
C ASN A 215 -9.02 8.16 10.69
N PHE A 216 -8.80 8.36 11.98
CA PHE A 216 -7.59 9.03 12.45
C PHE A 216 -6.32 8.24 12.10
N GLU A 217 -6.35 6.91 12.25
CA GLU A 217 -5.16 6.06 12.05
C GLU A 217 -4.77 5.87 10.57
N ALA A 218 -5.70 6.05 9.62
CA ALA A 218 -5.42 5.93 8.20
C ALA A 218 -4.81 7.21 7.56
N MET A 219 -4.64 8.30 8.33
CA MET A 219 -4.24 9.62 7.83
C MET A 219 -2.96 10.15 8.47
#